data_AF-A0A7H8HJ41-F1
#
_entry.id   AF-A0A7H8HJ41-F1
#
_cell.length_a   1.000
_cell.length_b   1.000
_cell.length_c   1.000
_cell.angle_alpha   90.00
_cell.angle_beta   90.00
_cell.angle_gamma   90.00
#
_symmetry.space_group_name_H-M   'P 1'
#
loop_
_entity.id
_entity.type
_entity.pdbx_description
1 polymer ?
#
loop_
_entity_poly.entity_id
_entity_poly.type
_entity_poly.pdbx_seq_one_letter_code
_entity_poly.pdbx_strand_id
1 'polypeptide(L)'
;MSAPLTGYWSDQEVYPGSPEYTELGFRADGSGWLYWASWSKEFVVRRFTWQVPAPGLLTARLHLTLGGQWSVAEGDVTHRVEDREEADDVVELGWAIGPDAELTLDRPLDEVFGGTRFRPVADGGTDPTLG
;
A
#
# COMPACT_ATOMS: atom_id res chain seq x y z
N MET A 1 18.25 9.72 8.19
CA MET A 1 18.42 8.27 8.01
C MET A 1 17.22 7.80 7.23
N SER A 2 17.39 7.21 6.05
CA SER A 2 16.27 6.70 5.25
C SER A 2 15.56 5.61 6.05
N ALA A 3 14.28 5.80 6.37
CA ALA A 3 13.56 4.84 7.20
C ALA A 3 13.49 3.48 6.47
N PRO A 4 13.71 2.35 7.18
CA PRO A 4 13.77 1.00 6.60
C PRO A 4 12.44 0.55 5.96
N LEU A 5 11.37 1.32 6.13
CA LEU A 5 10.09 1.14 5.45
C LEU A 5 10.13 1.47 3.96
N THR A 6 11.11 2.26 3.49
CA THR A 6 11.19 2.66 2.07
C THR A 6 11.30 1.42 1.18
N GLY A 7 10.35 1.25 0.25
CA GLY A 7 10.28 0.06 -0.59
C GLY A 7 8.83 -0.28 -0.97
N TYR A 8 8.68 -1.46 -1.57
CA TYR A 8 7.40 -2.05 -1.92
C TYR A 8 7.13 -3.30 -1.12
N TRP A 9 5.93 -3.41 -0.58
CA TRP A 9 5.53 -4.46 0.35
C TRP A 9 4.19 -5.04 -0.10
N SER A 10 4.08 -6.35 -0.18
CA SER A 10 2.86 -7.03 -0.62
C SER A 10 2.47 -8.10 0.39
N ASP A 11 1.18 -8.20 0.72
CA ASP A 11 0.65 -9.29 1.54
C ASP A 11 0.48 -10.57 0.72
N GLN A 12 0.49 -10.49 -0.61
CA GLN A 12 0.44 -11.64 -1.51
C GLN A 12 1.67 -12.54 -1.36
N GLU A 13 2.81 -11.95 -1.01
CA GLU A 13 4.06 -12.67 -0.66
C GLU A 13 3.97 -13.41 0.69
N VAL A 14 2.98 -13.07 1.52
CA VAL A 14 2.66 -13.75 2.78
C VAL A 14 1.53 -14.76 2.58
N TYR A 15 0.50 -14.40 1.81
CA TYR A 15 -0.72 -15.16 1.57
C TYR A 15 -0.94 -15.43 0.07
N PRO A 16 -0.13 -16.30 -0.55
CA PRO A 16 -0.24 -16.56 -1.98
C PRO A 16 -1.59 -17.19 -2.33
N GLY A 17 -2.21 -16.69 -3.39
CA GLY A 17 -3.51 -17.19 -3.89
C GLY A 17 -4.73 -16.58 -3.21
N SER A 18 -4.57 -15.57 -2.36
CA SER A 18 -5.71 -14.79 -1.85
C SER A 18 -6.45 -14.10 -3.01
N PRO A 19 -7.81 -14.15 -3.03
CA PRO A 19 -8.61 -13.50 -4.08
C PRO A 19 -8.55 -11.97 -4.03
N GLU A 20 -8.09 -11.44 -2.91
CA GLU A 20 -7.87 -10.02 -2.66
C GLU A 20 -6.50 -9.87 -2.03
N TYR A 21 -5.80 -8.80 -2.36
CA TYR A 21 -4.47 -8.52 -1.83
C TYR A 21 -4.27 -7.03 -1.65
N THR A 22 -3.37 -6.71 -0.73
CA THR A 22 -3.01 -5.35 -0.36
C THR A 22 -1.51 -5.15 -0.46
N GLU A 23 -1.14 -4.01 -1.01
CA GLU A 23 0.24 -3.62 -1.24
C GLU A 23 0.49 -2.21 -0.72
N LEU A 24 1.71 -1.97 -0.26
CA LEU A 24 2.16 -0.70 0.29
C LEU A 24 3.43 -0.24 -0.44
N GLY A 25 3.40 0.99 -0.93
CA GLY A 25 4.58 1.69 -1.41
C GLY A 25 4.96 2.83 -0.48
N PHE A 26 6.20 2.82 0.02
CA PHE A 26 6.77 3.91 0.80
C PHE A 26 7.96 4.50 0.05
N ARG A 27 7.90 5.78 -0.33
CA ARG A 27 8.98 6.49 -1.03
C ARG A 27 9.82 7.32 -0.07
N ALA A 28 11.10 7.49 -0.41
CA ALA A 28 12.07 8.24 0.39
C ALA A 28 11.73 9.74 0.55
N ASP A 29 10.90 10.30 -0.33
CA ASP A 29 10.41 11.68 -0.26
C ASP A 29 9.25 11.86 0.74
N GLY A 30 8.82 10.80 1.41
CA GLY A 30 7.70 10.80 2.35
C GLY A 30 6.35 10.65 1.68
N SER A 31 6.27 10.42 0.37
CA SER A 31 5.02 10.01 -0.29
C SER A 31 4.86 8.48 -0.26
N GLY A 32 3.62 8.01 -0.37
CA GLY A 32 3.33 6.58 -0.42
C GLY A 32 1.92 6.29 -0.90
N TRP A 33 1.65 5.00 -1.04
CA TRP A 33 0.33 4.51 -1.41
C TRP A 33 0.03 3.18 -0.75
N LEU A 34 -1.26 2.96 -0.48
CA LEU A 34 -1.86 1.65 -0.27
C LEU A 34 -2.62 1.30 -1.54
N TYR A 35 -2.43 0.10 -2.04
CA TYR A 35 -3.19 -0.48 -3.14
C TYR A 35 -3.91 -1.72 -2.65
N TRP A 36 -5.22 -1.78 -2.86
CA TRP A 36 -6.00 -3.00 -2.69
C TRP A 36 -6.58 -3.38 -4.04
N ALA A 37 -6.58 -4.67 -4.35
CA ALA A 37 -7.23 -5.19 -5.55
C ALA A 37 -7.86 -6.55 -5.32
N SER A 38 -8.95 -6.78 -6.05
CA SER A 38 -9.70 -8.04 -6.07
C SER A 38 -9.56 -8.71 -7.43
N TRP A 39 -9.57 -10.05 -7.46
CA TRP A 39 -9.68 -10.84 -8.71
C TRP A 39 -10.96 -10.52 -9.50
N SER A 40 -11.96 -9.93 -8.84
CA SER A 40 -13.17 -9.42 -9.47
C SER A 40 -12.98 -8.11 -10.26
N LYS A 41 -11.72 -7.64 -10.41
CA LYS A 41 -11.28 -6.46 -11.16
C LYS A 41 -11.39 -5.13 -10.44
N GLU A 42 -11.92 -5.09 -9.23
CA GLU A 42 -11.98 -3.86 -8.44
C GLU A 42 -10.61 -3.49 -7.88
N PHE A 43 -10.35 -2.18 -7.76
CA PHE A 43 -9.21 -1.68 -6.99
C PHE A 43 -9.54 -0.41 -6.22
N VAL A 44 -8.76 -0.18 -5.16
CA VAL A 44 -8.71 1.07 -4.41
C VAL A 44 -7.25 1.47 -4.21
N VAL A 45 -6.94 2.75 -4.39
CA VAL A 45 -5.66 3.36 -4.03
C VAL A 45 -5.90 4.43 -2.99
N ARG A 46 -5.22 4.34 -1.84
CA ARG A 46 -5.08 5.47 -0.90
C ARG A 46 -3.71 6.09 -1.10
N ARG A 47 -3.65 7.39 -1.43
CA ARG A 47 -2.41 8.15 -1.42
C ARG A 47 -2.20 8.77 -0.05
N PHE A 48 -0.97 8.72 0.42
CA PHE A 48 -0.61 9.33 1.68
C PHE A 48 0.77 9.97 1.65
N THR A 49 0.97 10.88 2.60
CA THR A 49 2.30 11.23 3.06
C THR A 49 2.60 10.48 4.34
N TRP A 50 3.87 10.18 4.62
CA TRP A 50 4.26 9.39 5.78
C TRP A 50 5.55 9.87 6.42
N GLN A 51 5.68 9.56 7.70
CA GLN A 51 6.90 9.78 8.49
C GLN A 51 6.96 8.78 9.65
N VAL A 52 8.17 8.60 10.18
CA VAL A 52 8.44 7.81 11.39
C VAL A 52 8.88 8.77 12.49
N PRO A 53 7.94 9.35 13.26
CA PRO A 53 8.26 10.38 14.26
C PRO A 53 9.00 9.80 15.47
N ALA A 54 8.86 8.51 15.73
CA ALA A 54 9.57 7.76 16.77
C ALA A 54 9.82 6.32 16.29
N PRO A 55 10.83 5.61 16.84
CA PRO A 55 11.07 4.21 16.51
C PRO A 55 9.80 3.36 16.68
N GLY A 56 9.44 2.61 15.63
CA GLY A 56 8.27 1.73 15.63
C GLY A 56 6.92 2.43 15.52
N LEU A 57 6.87 3.76 15.36
CA LEU A 57 5.63 4.51 15.12
C LEU A 57 5.62 5.03 13.68
N LEU A 58 4.52 4.82 12.97
CA LEU A 58 4.24 5.35 11.64
C LEU A 58 3.07 6.32 11.74
N THR A 59 3.25 7.52 11.20
CA THR A 59 2.15 8.47 10.96
C THR A 59 1.98 8.59 9.46
N ALA A 60 0.79 8.22 8.96
CA ALA A 60 0.39 8.39 7.56
C ALA A 60 -0.78 9.37 7.48
N ARG A 61 -0.67 10.38 6.62
CA ARG A 61 -1.78 11.30 6.30
C ARG A 61 -2.31 10.95 4.92
N LEU A 62 -3.49 10.33 4.89
CA LEU A 62 -4.25 10.01 3.70
C LEU A 62 -4.82 11.30 3.12
N HIS A 63 -4.60 11.53 1.83
CA HIS A 63 -5.04 12.76 1.18
C HIS A 63 -5.78 12.55 -0.15
N LEU A 64 -5.81 11.32 -0.67
CA LEU A 64 -6.53 11.00 -1.89
C LEU A 64 -6.93 9.53 -1.92
N THR A 65 -8.15 9.28 -2.36
CA THR A 65 -8.67 7.95 -2.67
C THR A 65 -9.01 7.88 -4.15
N LEU A 66 -8.59 6.81 -4.80
CA LEU A 66 -8.96 6.49 -6.17
C LEU A 66 -9.58 5.11 -6.18
N GLY A 67 -10.75 4.98 -6.81
CA GLY A 67 -11.45 3.72 -6.98
C GLY A 67 -11.68 3.44 -8.46
N GLY A 68 -11.75 2.16 -8.83
CA GLY A 68 -12.10 1.80 -10.19
C GLY A 68 -11.87 0.33 -10.52
N GLN A 69 -11.57 0.10 -11.80
CA GLN A 69 -11.39 -1.25 -12.36
C GLN A 69 -10.00 -1.44 -12.94
N TRP A 70 -9.36 -2.57 -12.64
CA TRP A 70 -8.13 -2.99 -13.29
C TRP A 70 -8.44 -4.02 -14.40
N SER A 71 -7.59 -4.05 -15.42
CA SER A 71 -7.68 -5.02 -16.50
C SER A 71 -6.30 -5.37 -17.05
N VAL A 72 -6.17 -6.52 -17.69
CA VAL A 72 -4.94 -6.88 -18.40
C VAL A 72 -5.13 -6.60 -19.89
N ALA A 73 -4.29 -5.75 -20.45
CA ALA A 73 -4.26 -5.45 -21.88
C ALA A 73 -2.82 -5.68 -22.38
N GLU A 74 -2.67 -6.49 -23.43
CA GLU A 74 -1.36 -6.80 -24.05
C GLU A 74 -0.30 -7.38 -23.09
N GLY A 75 -0.73 -7.93 -21.95
CA GLY A 75 0.16 -8.47 -20.91
C GLY A 75 0.44 -7.49 -19.76
N ASP A 76 0.03 -6.24 -19.90
CA ASP A 76 0.20 -5.19 -18.90
C ASP A 76 -1.08 -4.97 -18.08
N VAL A 77 -0.91 -4.69 -16.79
CA VAL A 77 -2.01 -4.28 -15.92
C VAL A 77 -2.30 -2.81 -16.18
N THR A 78 -3.57 -2.50 -16.43
CA THR A 78 -4.08 -1.15 -16.66
C THR A 78 -5.18 -0.83 -15.66
N HIS A 79 -5.26 0.44 -15.24
CA HIS A 79 -6.23 0.90 -14.25
C HIS A 79 -7.12 1.98 -14.87
N ARG A 80 -8.43 1.74 -14.84
CA ARG A 80 -9.44 2.75 -15.14
C ARG A 80 -9.95 3.33 -13.83
N VAL A 81 -9.55 4.55 -13.51
CA VAL A 81 -10.10 5.30 -12.38
C VAL A 81 -11.53 5.73 -12.72
N GLU A 82 -12.46 5.41 -11.84
CA GLU A 82 -13.89 5.71 -11.98
C GLU A 82 -14.36 6.68 -10.89
N ASP A 83 -13.69 6.65 -9.74
CA ASP A 83 -13.97 7.53 -8.62
C ASP A 83 -12.69 8.16 -8.06
N ARG A 84 -12.83 9.39 -7.56
CA ARG A 84 -11.76 10.18 -6.97
C ARG A 84 -12.32 11.02 -5.84
N GLU A 85 -11.79 10.79 -4.65
CA GLU A 85 -12.21 11.49 -3.43
C GLU A 85 -10.98 12.07 -2.71
N GLU A 86 -11.04 13.36 -2.35
CA GLU A 86 -10.04 13.94 -1.45
C GLU A 86 -10.28 13.45 -0.02
N ALA A 87 -9.21 13.15 0.69
CA ALA A 87 -9.25 12.73 2.09
C ALA A 87 -8.42 13.69 2.95
N ASP A 88 -8.64 13.69 4.26
CA ASP A 88 -7.75 14.34 5.21
C ASP A 88 -7.71 13.58 6.53
N ASP A 89 -7.40 12.29 6.43
CA ASP A 89 -7.35 11.38 7.58
C ASP A 89 -5.91 11.14 8.00
N VAL A 90 -5.66 11.22 9.31
CA VAL A 90 -4.36 10.88 9.90
C VAL A 90 -4.47 9.55 10.61
N VAL A 91 -3.62 8.61 10.22
CA VAL A 91 -3.51 7.28 10.81
C VAL A 91 -2.16 7.18 11.51
N GLU A 92 -2.20 6.94 12.81
CA GLU A 92 -1.04 6.54 13.59
C GLU A 92 -1.15 5.05 13.91
N LEU A 93 -0.06 4.33 13.68
CA LEU A 93 0.03 2.88 13.90
C LEU A 93 1.45 2.46 14.25
N GLY A 94 1.58 1.37 14.99
CA GLY A 94 2.83 0.71 15.28
C GLY A 94 3.31 -0.13 14.09
N TRP A 95 4.62 -0.17 13.87
CA TRP A 95 5.22 -1.01 12.83
C TRP A 95 6.52 -1.67 13.29
N ALA A 96 6.83 -2.82 12.70
CA ALA A 96 8.10 -3.50 12.87
C ALA A 96 8.51 -4.23 11.60
N ILE A 97 9.82 -4.35 11.35
CA ILE A 97 10.38 -5.25 10.33
C ILE A 97 11.11 -6.37 11.07
N GLY A 98 10.65 -7.61 10.87
CA GLY A 98 11.21 -8.80 11.48
C GLY A 98 12.50 -9.28 10.81
N PRO A 99 13.15 -10.33 11.35
CA PRO A 99 14.40 -10.89 10.83
C PRO A 99 14.30 -11.43 9.40
N ASP A 100 13.11 -11.88 8.99
CA ASP A 100 12.82 -12.37 7.63
C ASP A 100 12.37 -11.26 6.68
N ALA A 101 12.70 -10.00 7.01
CA ALA A 101 12.23 -8.80 6.34
C ALA A 101 10.70 -8.69 6.25
N GLU A 102 9.93 -9.36 7.12
CA GLU A 102 8.48 -9.20 7.15
C GLU A 102 8.10 -7.89 7.84
N LEU A 103 7.36 -7.03 7.15
CA LEU A 103 6.74 -5.84 7.73
C LEU A 103 5.45 -6.25 8.45
N THR A 104 5.33 -5.88 9.72
CA THR A 104 4.10 -6.01 10.51
C THR A 104 3.62 -4.64 10.95
N LEU A 105 2.31 -4.41 10.83
CA LEU A 105 1.59 -3.26 11.37
C LEU A 105 0.73 -3.73 12.55
N ASP A 106 0.62 -2.96 13.62
CA ASP A 106 -0.24 -3.31 14.76
C ASP A 106 -1.74 -3.22 14.43
N ARG A 107 -2.08 -2.40 13.44
CA ARG A 107 -3.39 -2.28 12.81
C ARG A 107 -3.27 -1.90 11.34
N PRO A 108 -4.31 -2.13 10.52
CA PRO A 108 -4.32 -1.73 9.12
C PRO A 108 -4.13 -0.21 8.94
N LEU A 109 -3.48 0.18 7.84
CA LEU A 109 -3.42 1.60 7.43
C LEU A 109 -4.80 2.09 6.96
N ASP A 110 -5.61 1.20 6.42
CA ASP A 110 -7.02 1.40 6.06
C ASP A 110 -7.85 0.28 6.69
N GLU A 111 -8.86 0.62 7.48
CA GLU A 111 -9.66 -0.37 8.23
C GLU A 111 -10.54 -1.26 7.34
N VAL A 112 -10.77 -0.86 6.08
CA VAL A 112 -11.63 -1.60 5.13
C VAL A 112 -10.80 -2.49 4.21
N PHE A 113 -9.68 -1.97 3.70
CA PHE A 113 -8.89 -2.58 2.63
C PHE A 113 -7.43 -2.88 3.01
N GLY A 114 -7.03 -2.61 4.26
CA GLY A 114 -5.65 -2.73 4.70
C GLY A 114 -5.29 -4.11 5.26
N GLY A 115 -4.11 -4.60 4.90
CA GLY A 115 -3.44 -5.71 5.57
C GLY A 115 -2.58 -5.25 6.76
N THR A 116 -2.11 -6.21 7.55
CA THR A 116 -1.18 -5.95 8.68
C THR A 116 0.17 -6.65 8.54
N ARG A 117 0.35 -7.53 7.54
CA ARG A 117 1.59 -8.29 7.35
C ARG A 117 1.95 -8.31 5.87
N PHE A 118 3.18 -7.94 5.57
CA PHE A 118 3.67 -7.78 4.21
C PHE A 118 5.11 -8.25 4.10
N ARG A 119 5.52 -8.67 2.90
CA ARG A 119 6.93 -8.95 2.59
C ARG A 119 7.42 -8.04 1.46
N PRO A 120 8.73 -7.75 1.41
CA PRO A 120 9.31 -6.91 0.38
C PRO A 120 9.21 -7.61 -0.97
N VAL A 121 8.85 -6.85 -1.99
CA VAL A 121 8.83 -7.33 -3.37
C VAL A 121 10.13 -6.88 -4.04
N ALA A 122 10.94 -7.85 -4.47
CA ALA A 122 12.30 -7.60 -4.94
C ALA A 122 12.37 -6.72 -6.20
N ASP A 123 11.41 -6.88 -7.11
CA ASP A 123 11.34 -6.12 -8.37
C ASP A 123 10.69 -4.73 -8.20
N GLY A 124 10.27 -4.40 -6.97
CA GLY A 124 9.51 -3.20 -6.66
C GLY A 124 8.04 -3.31 -7.07
N GLY A 125 7.30 -2.21 -6.85
CA GLY A 125 5.89 -2.11 -7.20
C GLY A 125 5.65 -0.99 -8.19
N THR A 126 4.79 -1.25 -9.16
CA THR A 126 4.30 -0.20 -10.06
C THR A 126 3.25 0.59 -9.32
N ASP A 127 3.46 1.90 -9.20
CA ASP A 127 2.41 2.81 -8.72
C ASP A 127 1.23 2.76 -9.71
N PRO A 128 0.06 2.23 -9.30
CA PRO A 128 -1.02 1.86 -10.22
C PRO A 128 -1.73 3.06 -10.85
N THR A 129 -1.34 4.31 -10.53
CA THR A 129 -2.02 5.52 -11.04
C THR A 129 -1.05 6.59 -11.57
N LEU A 130 0.15 6.18 -11.99
CA LEU A 130 1.06 7.03 -12.80
C LEU A 130 0.80 6.93 -14.31
N GLY A 131 -0.17 6.12 -14.74
CA GLY A 131 -0.61 5.97 -16.13
C GLY A 131 -1.63 7.02 -16.57
#